data_AF-A0A955IKU7-F1
#
_entry.id   AF-A0A955IKU7-F1
#
_cell.length_a   1.000
_cell.length_b   1.000
_cell.length_c   1.000
_cell.angle_alpha   90.00
_cell.angle_beta   90.00
_cell.angle_gamma   90.00
#
_symmetry.space_group_name_H-M   'P 1'
#
loop_
_entity.id
_entity.type
_entity.pdbx_description
1 polymer ?
#
loop_
_entity_poly.entity_id
_entity_poly.type
_entity_poly.pdbx_seq_one_letter_code
_entity_poly.pdbx_strand_id
1 'polypeptide(L)'
;MRMRTAFLWLMIGAFAAAAGLGIVGILFDDLGRMGERILVTSLLTGLYSLLCLACAIVMDRRQSVSAMWVGIGASVTALGLWMVLVWFDGMSPDDWIVRLGFTATVIAIAVPHHGLLRLLRLVAPWAEWVRRGTLAAAAALTLLVLPSIWFDWFEAEPIAKLGGVLAVLGSCGTVVTPVLSLIERIQGRHPAVDLPARIVIDLTCPRCRAAQQIETGAGACGSCGLKIRIEIEEPHCPCGYP
;
A
#
# COMPACT_ATOMS: atom_id res chain seq x y z
N MET A 1 -9.00 -9.37 17.92
CA MET A 1 -7.69 -8.73 18.20
C MET A 1 -6.51 -9.71 18.24
N ARG A 2 -6.59 -10.89 18.90
CA ARG A 2 -5.46 -11.87 19.01
C ARG A 2 -4.87 -12.38 17.68
N MET A 3 -5.65 -12.56 16.63
CA MET A 3 -5.13 -13.01 15.32
C MET A 3 -4.25 -11.97 14.61
N ARG A 4 -4.48 -10.67 14.85
CA ARG A 4 -3.71 -9.60 14.19
C ARG A 4 -2.31 -9.48 14.78
N THR A 5 -2.22 -9.51 16.11
CA THR A 5 -0.94 -9.53 16.82
C THR A 5 -0.17 -10.81 16.50
N ALA A 6 -0.83 -11.96 16.46
CA ALA A 6 -0.17 -13.21 16.06
C ALA A 6 0.37 -13.16 14.62
N PHE A 7 -0.39 -12.62 13.66
CA PHE A 7 0.05 -12.46 12.27
C PHE A 7 1.24 -11.50 12.17
N LEU A 8 1.19 -10.35 12.84
CA LEU A 8 2.28 -9.37 12.84
C LEU A 8 3.55 -9.95 13.47
N TRP A 9 3.44 -10.64 14.61
CA TRP A 9 4.58 -11.31 15.25
C TRP A 9 5.16 -12.43 14.40
N LEU A 10 4.32 -13.22 13.73
CA LEU A 10 4.77 -14.26 12.80
C LEU A 10 5.50 -13.66 11.60
N MET A 11 5.01 -12.51 11.10
CA MET A 11 5.64 -11.80 9.99
C MET A 11 6.99 -11.19 10.36
N ILE A 12 7.06 -10.54 11.53
CA ILE A 12 8.31 -9.99 12.09
C ILE A 12 9.31 -11.14 12.33
N GLY A 13 8.84 -12.27 12.87
CA GLY A 13 9.66 -13.47 13.08
C GLY A 13 10.20 -14.05 11.77
N ALA A 14 9.36 -14.16 10.74
CA ALA A 14 9.78 -14.62 9.41
C ALA A 14 10.81 -13.68 8.77
N PHE A 15 10.62 -12.36 8.91
CA PHE A 15 11.56 -11.37 8.39
C PHE A 15 12.89 -11.39 9.14
N ALA A 16 12.87 -11.47 10.47
CA ALA A 16 14.07 -11.60 11.29
C ALA A 16 14.83 -12.89 11.02
N ALA A 17 14.11 -14.01 10.81
CA ALA A 17 14.71 -15.28 10.43
C ALA A 17 15.35 -15.23 9.03
N ALA A 18 14.66 -14.65 8.04
CA ALA A 18 15.18 -14.46 6.70
C ALA A 18 16.43 -13.55 6.68
N ALA A 19 16.41 -12.45 7.44
CA ALA A 19 17.56 -11.57 7.59
C ALA A 19 18.74 -12.27 8.29
N GLY A 20 18.47 -13.02 9.35
CA GLY A 20 19.49 -13.80 10.06
C GLY A 20 20.14 -14.86 9.18
N LEU A 21 19.34 -15.62 8.42
CA LEU A 21 19.83 -16.60 7.45
C LEU A 21 20.65 -15.96 6.33
N GLY A 22 20.23 -14.78 5.85
CA GLY A 22 20.97 -14.03 4.84
C GLY A 22 22.32 -13.52 5.34
N ILE A 23 22.38 -12.97 6.56
CA ILE A 23 23.63 -12.51 7.18
C ILE A 23 24.60 -13.69 7.38
N VAL A 24 24.09 -14.83 7.86
CA VAL A 24 24.89 -16.06 8.01
C VAL A 24 25.41 -16.53 6.64
N GLY A 25 24.57 -16.55 5.60
CA GLY A 25 24.99 -16.93 4.26
C GLY A 25 26.11 -16.06 3.67
N ILE A 26 26.12 -14.76 3.98
CA ILE A 26 27.19 -13.83 3.55
C ILE A 26 28.48 -14.04 4.35
N LEU A 27 28.37 -14.39 5.64
CA LEU A 27 29.55 -14.57 6.51
C LEU A 27 30.30 -15.89 6.21
N PHE A 28 29.62 -16.89 5.67
CA PHE A 28 30.17 -18.19 5.32
C PHE A 28 30.25 -18.33 3.79
N ASP A 29 31.26 -17.68 3.20
CA ASP A 29 31.55 -17.59 1.75
C ASP A 29 31.80 -18.97 1.06
N ASP A 30 31.85 -20.06 1.83
CA ASP A 30 32.03 -21.44 1.35
C ASP A 30 30.74 -22.11 0.83
N LEU A 31 29.59 -21.42 0.89
CA LEU A 31 28.29 -22.04 0.61
C LEU A 31 27.92 -22.08 -0.89
N GLY A 32 28.69 -21.44 -1.79
CA GLY A 32 28.51 -21.50 -3.25
C GLY A 32 27.04 -21.46 -3.70
N ARG A 33 26.55 -22.56 -4.28
CA ARG A 33 25.15 -22.69 -4.76
C ARG A 33 24.11 -22.84 -3.64
N MET A 34 24.48 -23.42 -2.51
CA MET A 34 23.55 -23.60 -1.38
C MET A 34 23.25 -22.25 -0.71
N GLY A 35 24.28 -21.42 -0.56
CA GLY A 35 24.15 -20.07 0.00
C GLY A 35 23.26 -19.19 -0.86
N GLU A 36 23.46 -19.21 -2.18
CA GLU A 36 22.63 -18.49 -3.15
C GLU A 36 21.15 -18.89 -3.05
N ARG A 37 20.84 -20.19 -3.01
CA ARG A 37 19.45 -20.66 -2.86
C ARG A 37 18.80 -20.23 -1.55
N ILE A 38 19.54 -20.28 -0.44
CA ILE A 38 19.05 -19.84 0.87
C ILE A 38 18.80 -18.32 0.87
N LEU A 39 19.70 -17.54 0.27
CA LEU A 39 19.54 -16.09 0.13
C LEU A 39 18.31 -15.74 -0.71
N VAL A 40 18.16 -16.35 -1.89
CA VAL A 40 17.03 -16.09 -2.78
C VAL A 40 15.70 -16.50 -2.13
N THR A 41 15.61 -17.68 -1.52
CA THR A 41 14.37 -18.11 -0.84
C THR A 41 14.01 -17.22 0.35
N SER A 42 15.01 -16.75 1.11
CA SER A 42 14.80 -15.80 2.20
C SER A 42 14.27 -14.46 1.69
N LEU A 43 14.86 -13.94 0.61
CA LEU A 43 14.44 -12.69 -0.03
C LEU A 43 13.01 -12.79 -0.57
N LEU A 44 12.70 -13.87 -1.30
CA LEU A 44 11.36 -14.11 -1.84
C LEU A 44 10.33 -14.20 -0.73
N THR A 45 10.62 -14.96 0.33
CA THR A 45 9.71 -15.10 1.48
C THR A 45 9.44 -13.74 2.13
N GLY A 46 10.47 -12.92 2.33
CA GLY A 46 10.33 -11.56 2.85
C GLY A 46 9.46 -10.66 1.95
N LEU A 47 9.72 -10.66 0.64
CA LEU A 47 8.98 -9.86 -0.34
C LEU A 47 7.49 -10.24 -0.39
N TYR A 48 7.16 -11.52 -0.57
CA TYR A 48 5.77 -11.95 -0.64
C TYR A 48 5.03 -11.80 0.69
N SER A 49 5.74 -11.90 1.82
CA SER A 49 5.15 -11.60 3.13
C SER A 49 4.75 -10.12 3.25
N LEU A 50 5.58 -9.19 2.73
CA LEU A 50 5.25 -7.77 2.70
C LEU A 50 4.05 -7.48 1.78
N LEU A 51 3.95 -8.16 0.63
CA LEU A 51 2.80 -8.04 -0.28
C LEU A 51 1.51 -8.54 0.38
N CYS A 52 1.55 -9.68 1.08
CA CYS A 52 0.43 -10.17 1.88
C CYS A 52 0.03 -9.18 3.00
N LEU A 53 1.00 -8.56 3.67
CA LEU A 53 0.73 -7.52 4.68
C LEU A 53 0.05 -6.30 4.06
N ALA A 54 0.52 -5.84 2.90
CA ALA A 54 -0.10 -4.72 2.18
C ALA A 54 -1.57 -5.03 1.86
N CYS A 55 -1.88 -6.22 1.35
CA CYS A 55 -3.25 -6.68 1.13
C CYS A 55 -4.07 -6.70 2.44
N ALA A 56 -3.48 -7.17 3.54
CA ALA A 56 -4.14 -7.22 4.84
C ALA A 56 -4.49 -5.82 5.39
N ILE A 57 -3.60 -4.84 5.21
CA ILE A 57 -3.84 -3.44 5.62
C ILE A 57 -5.02 -2.84 4.85
N VAL A 58 -5.09 -3.08 3.54
CA VAL A 58 -6.20 -2.60 2.70
C VAL A 58 -7.52 -3.29 3.09
N MET A 59 -7.47 -4.59 3.36
CA MET A 59 -8.63 -5.37 3.79
C MET A 59 -9.19 -4.92 5.13
N ASP A 60 -8.34 -4.50 6.08
CA ASP A 60 -8.78 -3.97 7.38
C ASP A 60 -9.65 -2.72 7.24
N ARG A 61 -9.37 -1.89 6.23
CA ARG A 61 -10.16 -0.69 5.91
C ARG A 61 -11.47 -1.01 5.17
N ARG A 62 -11.84 -2.30 5.03
CA ARG A 62 -13.01 -2.83 4.31
C ARG A 62 -13.15 -2.35 2.85
N GLN A 63 -12.06 -1.86 2.25
CA GLN A 63 -12.06 -1.45 0.85
C GLN A 63 -11.62 -2.63 -0.04
N SER A 64 -12.40 -2.95 -1.07
CA SER A 64 -12.05 -3.94 -2.11
C SER A 64 -11.58 -5.31 -1.59
N VAL A 65 -12.28 -5.86 -0.59
CA VAL A 65 -11.92 -7.13 0.08
C VAL A 65 -11.75 -8.29 -0.92
N SER A 66 -12.63 -8.41 -1.92
CA SER A 66 -12.55 -9.45 -2.94
C SER A 66 -11.25 -9.39 -3.76
N ALA A 67 -10.83 -8.17 -4.15
CA ALA A 67 -9.58 -7.99 -4.89
C ALA A 67 -8.36 -8.34 -4.02
N MET A 68 -8.39 -8.02 -2.72
CA MET A 68 -7.27 -8.33 -1.82
C MET A 68 -7.06 -9.83 -1.61
N TRP A 69 -8.14 -10.62 -1.61
CA TRP A 69 -8.02 -12.09 -1.61
C TRP A 69 -7.33 -12.63 -2.86
N VAL A 70 -7.60 -12.05 -4.02
CA VAL A 70 -6.89 -12.39 -5.27
C VAL A 70 -5.40 -12.07 -5.14
N GLY A 71 -5.03 -10.93 -4.55
CA GLY A 71 -3.64 -10.56 -4.33
C GLY A 71 -2.90 -11.50 -3.37
N ILE A 72 -3.54 -11.91 -2.28
CA ILE A 72 -2.97 -12.90 -1.33
C ILE A 72 -2.79 -14.25 -2.03
N GLY A 73 -3.81 -14.73 -2.75
CA GLY A 73 -3.74 -15.97 -3.52
C GLY A 73 -2.60 -15.94 -4.53
N ALA A 74 -2.49 -14.85 -5.31
CA ALA A 74 -1.42 -14.65 -6.27
C ALA A 74 -0.02 -14.65 -5.60
N SER A 75 0.11 -14.04 -4.42
CA SER A 75 1.38 -13.99 -3.68
C SER A 75 1.82 -15.38 -3.19
N VAL A 76 0.88 -16.17 -2.66
CA VAL A 76 1.16 -17.55 -2.22
C VAL A 76 1.53 -18.44 -3.39
N THR A 77 0.79 -18.35 -4.50
CA THR A 77 1.09 -19.10 -5.72
C THR A 77 2.45 -18.72 -6.30
N ALA A 78 2.76 -17.42 -6.39
CA ALA A 78 4.03 -16.94 -6.88
C ALA A 78 5.20 -17.43 -6.02
N LEU A 79 5.10 -17.31 -4.69
CA LEU A 79 6.12 -17.82 -3.76
C LEU A 79 6.35 -19.33 -3.95
N GLY A 80 5.28 -20.12 -4.05
CA GLY A 80 5.37 -21.56 -4.28
C GLY A 80 6.08 -21.90 -5.59
N LEU A 81 5.71 -21.23 -6.69
CA LEU A 81 6.34 -21.43 -8.00
C LEU A 81 7.83 -21.06 -7.98
N TRP A 82 8.18 -19.91 -7.39
CA TRP A 82 9.57 -19.51 -7.27
C TRP A 82 10.39 -20.44 -6.37
N MET A 83 9.80 -20.97 -5.28
CA MET A 83 10.50 -21.97 -4.46
C MET A 83 10.80 -23.24 -5.25
N VAL A 84 9.87 -23.71 -6.09
CA VAL A 84 10.12 -24.85 -6.98
C VAL A 84 11.25 -24.54 -7.95
N LEU A 85 11.20 -23.39 -8.62
CA LEU A 85 12.23 -22.99 -9.60
C LEU A 85 13.63 -22.88 -8.98
N VAL A 86 13.75 -22.31 -7.79
CA VAL A 86 15.04 -22.11 -7.10
C VAL A 86 15.68 -23.44 -6.66
N TRP A 87 14.88 -24.41 -6.24
CA TRP A 87 15.40 -25.68 -5.72
C TRP A 87 15.62 -26.77 -6.76
N PHE A 88 14.83 -26.75 -7.84
CA PHE A 88 14.87 -27.79 -8.87
C PHE A 88 15.64 -27.37 -10.13
N ASP A 89 16.45 -26.30 -10.08
CA ASP A 89 17.26 -25.75 -11.20
C ASP A 89 16.46 -25.61 -12.52
N GLY A 90 15.15 -25.36 -12.42
CA GLY A 90 14.21 -25.34 -13.54
C GLY A 90 14.10 -23.99 -14.27
N MET A 91 15.17 -23.18 -14.27
CA MET A 91 15.12 -21.82 -14.83
C MET A 91 15.37 -21.82 -16.36
N SER A 92 14.59 -22.58 -17.12
CA SER A 92 14.50 -22.38 -18.56
C SER A 92 13.43 -21.32 -18.88
N PRO A 93 13.76 -20.23 -19.58
CA PRO A 93 12.81 -19.15 -19.90
C PRO A 93 11.56 -19.63 -20.66
N ASP A 94 11.69 -20.72 -21.41
CA ASP A 94 10.61 -21.32 -22.19
C ASP A 94 9.66 -22.19 -21.35
N ASP A 95 9.95 -22.40 -20.07
CA ASP A 95 9.09 -23.20 -19.21
C ASP A 95 7.81 -22.42 -18.84
N TRP A 96 6.67 -23.09 -19.00
CA TRP A 96 5.37 -22.53 -18.63
C TRP A 96 5.33 -22.16 -17.14
N ILE A 97 6.07 -22.87 -16.28
CA ILE A 97 6.19 -22.60 -14.84
C ILE A 97 6.76 -21.20 -14.60
N VAL A 98 7.79 -20.81 -15.36
CA VAL A 98 8.43 -19.48 -15.25
C VAL A 98 7.45 -18.38 -15.65
N ARG A 99 6.75 -18.56 -16.78
CA ARG A 99 5.72 -17.61 -17.26
C ARG A 99 4.58 -17.45 -16.24
N LEU A 100 4.13 -18.55 -15.64
CA LEU A 100 3.11 -18.55 -14.60
C LEU A 100 3.60 -17.89 -13.29
N GLY A 101 4.87 -18.11 -12.92
CA GLY A 101 5.51 -17.46 -11.78
C GLY A 101 5.58 -15.94 -11.94
N PHE A 102 5.99 -15.45 -13.11
CA PHE A 102 6.04 -14.02 -13.41
C PHE A 102 4.64 -13.39 -13.42
N THR A 103 3.66 -14.00 -14.08
CA THR A 103 2.29 -13.47 -14.08
C THR A 103 1.70 -13.40 -12.68
N ALA A 104 1.87 -14.45 -11.86
CA ALA A 104 1.42 -14.44 -10.47
C ALA A 104 2.12 -13.32 -9.67
N THR A 105 3.41 -13.08 -9.91
CA THR A 105 4.19 -12.00 -9.28
C THR A 105 3.68 -10.61 -9.67
N VAL A 106 3.40 -10.39 -10.95
CA VAL A 106 2.86 -9.12 -11.46
C VAL A 106 1.51 -8.82 -10.81
N ILE A 107 0.62 -9.82 -10.71
CA ILE A 107 -0.67 -9.68 -10.04
C ILE A 107 -0.49 -9.44 -8.53
N ALA A 108 0.42 -10.17 -7.89
CA ALA A 108 0.74 -10.06 -6.47
C ALA A 108 1.26 -8.66 -6.10
N ILE A 109 1.94 -7.96 -7.02
CA ILE A 109 2.41 -6.58 -6.82
C ILE A 109 1.31 -5.57 -7.17
N ALA A 110 0.66 -5.72 -8.34
CA ALA A 110 -0.30 -4.74 -8.85
C ALA A 110 -1.49 -4.56 -7.90
N VAL A 111 -2.07 -5.65 -7.39
CA VAL A 111 -3.25 -5.60 -6.52
C VAL A 111 -3.03 -4.77 -5.24
N PRO A 112 -2.05 -5.11 -4.37
CA PRO A 112 -1.78 -4.32 -3.17
C PRO A 112 -1.33 -2.90 -3.50
N HIS A 113 -0.59 -2.70 -4.59
CA HIS A 113 -0.17 -1.37 -5.03
C HIS A 113 -1.38 -0.46 -5.35
N HIS A 114 -2.35 -0.96 -6.12
CA HIS A 114 -3.60 -0.24 -6.39
C HIS A 114 -4.43 -0.02 -5.12
N GLY A 115 -4.48 -1.01 -4.22
CA GLY A 115 -5.16 -0.91 -2.94
C GLY A 115 -4.57 0.18 -2.03
N LEU A 116 -3.25 0.18 -1.87
CA LEU A 116 -2.51 1.14 -1.04
C LEU A 116 -2.69 2.57 -1.54
N LEU A 117 -2.54 2.82 -2.85
CA LEU A 117 -2.77 4.14 -3.42
C LEU A 117 -4.21 4.63 -3.23
N ARG A 118 -5.19 3.72 -3.20
CA ARG A 118 -6.59 4.06 -2.94
C ARG A 118 -6.88 4.43 -1.49
N LEU A 119 -6.08 3.94 -0.54
CA LEU A 119 -6.19 4.30 0.87
C LEU A 119 -5.79 5.74 1.16
N LEU A 120 -4.92 6.33 0.32
CA LEU A 120 -4.53 7.72 0.48
C LEU A 120 -5.74 8.62 0.20
N ARG A 121 -6.11 9.40 1.22
CA ARG A 121 -7.11 10.46 1.11
C ARG A 121 -6.38 11.74 0.73
N LEU A 122 -6.66 12.26 -0.47
CA LEU A 122 -6.19 13.56 -0.93
C LEU A 122 -7.38 14.50 -1.04
N VAL A 123 -7.18 15.73 -0.58
CA VAL A 123 -8.23 16.76 -0.47
C VAL A 123 -8.20 17.67 -1.68
N ALA A 124 -7.01 18.01 -2.19
CA ALA A 124 -6.90 18.91 -3.32
C ALA A 124 -7.21 18.19 -4.65
N PRO A 125 -7.98 18.83 -5.56
CA PRO A 125 -8.39 18.20 -6.82
C PRO A 125 -7.19 17.86 -7.71
N TRP A 126 -6.14 18.69 -7.72
CA TRP A 126 -4.92 18.42 -8.49
C TRP A 126 -4.13 17.21 -7.96
N ALA A 127 -4.12 16.98 -6.65
CA ALA A 127 -3.43 15.86 -6.05
C ALA A 127 -4.17 14.54 -6.35
N GLU A 128 -5.50 14.60 -6.43
CA GLU A 128 -6.34 13.51 -6.92
C GLU A 128 -6.09 13.19 -8.41
N TRP A 129 -5.84 14.20 -9.26
CA TRP A 129 -5.41 13.97 -10.65
C TRP A 129 -4.08 13.23 -10.72
N VAL A 130 -3.10 13.60 -9.89
CA VAL A 130 -1.81 12.89 -9.80
C VAL A 130 -2.03 11.44 -9.40
N ARG A 131 -2.84 11.17 -8.37
CA ARG A 131 -3.18 9.81 -7.94
C ARG A 131 -3.82 9.00 -9.06
N ARG A 132 -4.80 9.55 -9.77
CA ARG A 132 -5.44 8.88 -10.91
C ARG A 132 -4.44 8.61 -12.04
N GLY A 133 -3.55 9.56 -12.32
CA GLY A 133 -2.48 9.39 -13.30
C GLY A 133 -1.53 8.25 -12.92
N THR A 134 -1.13 8.16 -11.65
CA THR A 134 -0.29 7.06 -11.15
C THR A 134 -1.01 5.72 -11.24
N LEU A 135 -2.29 5.67 -10.85
CA LEU A 135 -3.10 4.45 -10.98
C LEU A 135 -3.27 4.03 -12.44
N ALA A 136 -3.50 4.97 -13.35
CA ALA A 136 -3.62 4.70 -14.78
C ALA A 136 -2.29 4.19 -15.35
N ALA A 137 -1.15 4.80 -14.99
CA ALA A 137 0.17 4.36 -15.42
C ALA A 137 0.50 2.95 -14.91
N ALA A 138 0.21 2.65 -13.64
CA ALA A 138 0.42 1.33 -13.07
C ALA A 138 -0.48 0.25 -13.70
N ALA A 139 -1.75 0.59 -13.98
CA ALA A 139 -2.67 -0.30 -14.67
C ALA A 139 -2.22 -0.55 -16.13
N ALA A 140 -1.79 0.50 -16.83
CA ALA A 140 -1.27 0.41 -18.19
C ALA A 140 0.01 -0.44 -18.24
N LEU A 141 0.92 -0.28 -17.27
CA LEU A 141 2.11 -1.10 -17.15
C LEU A 141 1.75 -2.57 -16.93
N THR A 142 0.80 -2.86 -16.04
CA THR A 142 0.32 -4.23 -15.78
C THR A 142 -0.29 -4.86 -17.03
N LEU A 143 -1.09 -4.08 -17.77
CA LEU A 143 -1.71 -4.52 -19.02
C LEU A 143 -0.69 -4.72 -20.14
N LEU A 144 0.44 -4.01 -20.11
CA LEU A 144 1.53 -4.19 -21.06
C LEU A 144 2.37 -5.44 -20.73
N VAL A 145 2.70 -5.62 -19.45
CA VAL A 145 3.60 -6.68 -18.97
C VAL A 145 2.96 -8.07 -19.02
N LEU A 146 1.67 -8.19 -18.68
CA LEU A 146 1.02 -9.51 -18.64
C LEU A 146 1.00 -10.20 -20.01
N PRO A 147 0.57 -9.55 -21.11
CA PRO A 147 0.67 -10.14 -22.44
C PRO A 147 2.13 -10.33 -22.90
N SER A 148 3.04 -9.41 -22.55
CA SER A 148 4.43 -9.53 -22.99
C SER A 148 5.14 -10.76 -22.43
N ILE A 149 4.71 -11.29 -21.27
CA ILE A 149 5.22 -12.55 -20.69
C ILE A 149 4.82 -13.77 -21.54
N TRP A 150 3.68 -13.72 -22.23
CA TRP A 150 3.18 -14.87 -22.98
C TRP A 150 3.51 -14.83 -24.47
N PHE A 151 3.62 -13.63 -25.04
CA PHE A 151 3.83 -13.44 -26.47
C PHE A 151 5.24 -12.93 -26.82
N ASP A 152 6.15 -12.89 -25.84
CA ASP A 152 7.55 -12.49 -26.00
C ASP A 152 7.74 -11.11 -26.65
N TRP A 153 6.73 -10.24 -26.52
CA TRP A 153 6.69 -8.88 -27.08
C TRP A 153 7.74 -7.94 -26.48
N PHE A 154 8.38 -8.34 -25.38
CA PHE A 154 9.38 -7.52 -24.70
C PHE A 154 10.65 -7.32 -25.54
N GLU A 155 10.92 -8.19 -26.52
CA GLU A 155 12.02 -8.03 -27.47
C GLU A 155 11.80 -6.88 -28.47
N ALA A 156 10.55 -6.44 -28.65
CA ALA A 156 10.26 -5.29 -29.47
C ALA A 156 10.70 -4.00 -28.74
N GLU A 157 11.73 -3.35 -29.28
CA GLU A 157 12.29 -2.08 -28.78
C GLU A 157 11.24 -1.01 -28.38
N PRO A 158 10.15 -0.75 -29.14
CA PRO A 158 9.14 0.23 -28.72
C PRO A 158 8.37 -0.19 -27.46
N ILE A 159 8.12 -1.48 -27.25
CA ILE A 159 7.36 -2.01 -26.11
C ILE A 159 8.20 -1.91 -24.84
N ALA A 160 9.48 -2.28 -24.92
CA ALA A 160 10.42 -2.12 -23.81
C ALA A 160 10.58 -0.65 -23.39
N LYS A 161 10.71 0.27 -24.36
CA LYS A 161 10.76 1.73 -24.08
C LYS A 161 9.49 2.24 -23.42
N LEU A 162 8.33 1.87 -23.94
CA LEU A 162 7.03 2.26 -23.37
C LEU A 162 6.87 1.72 -21.94
N GLY A 163 7.24 0.45 -21.71
CA GLY A 163 7.23 -0.17 -20.39
C GLY A 163 8.14 0.55 -19.39
N GLY A 164 9.35 0.92 -19.82
CA GLY A 164 10.27 1.72 -19.00
C GLY A 164 9.70 3.08 -18.61
N VAL A 165 9.10 3.81 -19.56
CA VAL A 165 8.46 5.11 -19.29
C VAL A 165 7.30 4.97 -18.29
N LEU A 166 6.43 3.98 -18.48
CA LEU A 166 5.31 3.73 -17.57
C LEU A 166 5.79 3.31 -16.17
N ALA A 167 6.86 2.51 -16.07
CA ALA A 167 7.46 2.12 -14.80
C ALA A 167 8.04 3.34 -14.06
N VAL A 168 8.76 4.22 -14.75
CA VAL A 168 9.31 5.46 -14.16
C VAL A 168 8.18 6.38 -13.71
N LEU A 169 7.18 6.64 -14.56
CA LEU A 169 6.02 7.47 -14.19
C LEU A 169 5.24 6.90 -13.01
N GLY A 170 5.03 5.58 -13.00
CA GLY A 170 4.41 4.86 -11.89
C GLY A 170 5.20 5.04 -10.60
N SER A 171 6.50 4.74 -10.61
CA SER A 171 7.37 4.84 -9.43
C SER A 171 7.43 6.27 -8.88
N CYS A 172 7.63 7.28 -9.72
CA CYS A 172 7.60 8.68 -9.31
C CYS A 172 6.25 9.04 -8.68
N GLY A 173 5.14 8.66 -9.33
CA GLY A 173 3.80 8.92 -8.82
C GLY A 173 3.53 8.26 -7.45
N THR A 174 4.07 7.07 -7.21
CA THR A 174 3.91 6.35 -5.94
C THR A 174 4.66 6.96 -4.78
N VAL A 175 5.77 7.64 -5.05
CA VAL A 175 6.52 8.38 -4.03
C VAL A 175 5.91 9.76 -3.82
N VAL A 176 5.48 10.43 -4.89
CA VAL A 176 4.90 11.77 -4.81
C VAL A 176 3.54 11.76 -4.10
N THR A 177 2.67 10.79 -4.35
CA THR A 177 1.34 10.73 -3.74
C THR A 177 1.32 10.72 -2.20
N PRO A 178 2.11 9.91 -1.47
CA PRO A 178 2.16 9.97 0.00
C PRO A 178 2.75 11.29 0.49
N VAL A 179 3.75 11.86 -0.21
CA VAL A 179 4.32 13.17 0.13
C VAL A 179 3.28 14.27 0.01
N LEU A 180 2.48 14.26 -1.06
CA LEU A 180 1.36 15.20 -1.22
C LEU A 180 0.34 15.06 -0.09
N SER A 181 -0.02 13.82 0.27
CA SER A 181 -0.93 13.57 1.38
C SER A 181 -0.39 14.06 2.72
N LEU A 182 0.93 14.01 2.92
CA LEU A 182 1.61 14.53 4.11
C LEU A 182 1.60 16.06 4.12
N ILE A 183 1.87 16.71 2.99
CA ILE A 183 1.85 18.17 2.86
C ILE A 183 0.44 18.71 3.14
N GLU A 184 -0.60 18.09 2.59
CA GLU A 184 -1.98 18.48 2.85
C GLU A 184 -2.34 18.38 4.34
N ARG A 185 -1.89 17.32 5.02
CA ARG A 185 -2.05 17.18 6.48
C ARG A 185 -1.33 18.28 7.26
N ILE A 186 -0.08 18.61 6.91
CA ILE A 186 0.69 19.68 7.56
C ILE A 186 0.04 21.05 7.34
N GLN A 187 -0.54 21.29 6.16
CA GLN A 187 -1.26 22.51 5.84
C GLN A 187 -2.65 22.59 6.51
N GLY A 188 -3.04 21.60 7.31
CA GLY A 188 -4.34 21.54 7.97
C GLY A 188 -5.50 21.33 6.99
N ARG A 189 -5.23 20.85 5.77
CA ARG A 189 -6.27 20.37 4.86
C ARG A 189 -6.65 18.96 5.29
N HIS A 190 -7.51 18.89 6.28
CA HIS A 190 -8.13 17.62 6.65
C HIS A 190 -9.19 17.27 5.61
N PRO A 191 -9.23 16.02 5.10
CA PRO A 191 -10.40 15.56 4.37
C PRO A 191 -11.59 15.81 5.29
N ALA A 192 -12.59 16.53 4.80
CA ALA A 192 -13.84 16.72 5.53
C ALA A 192 -14.28 15.33 5.99
N VAL A 193 -14.21 15.08 7.29
CA VAL A 193 -14.90 13.93 7.84
C VAL A 193 -16.35 14.28 7.61
N ASP A 194 -17.00 13.57 6.69
CA ASP A 194 -18.45 13.59 6.54
C ASP A 194 -19.04 13.05 7.84
N LEU A 195 -19.05 13.88 8.89
CA LEU A 195 -19.91 13.70 10.04
C LEU A 195 -21.33 13.92 9.50
N PRO A 196 -22.20 12.89 9.52
CA PRO A 196 -23.57 13.04 9.04
C PRO A 196 -24.46 13.90 9.96
N ALA A 197 -23.89 14.73 10.83
CA ALA A 197 -24.61 15.68 11.64
C ALA A 197 -23.80 16.97 11.72
N ARG A 198 -24.41 18.10 11.31
CA ARG A 198 -24.02 19.41 11.80
C ARG A 198 -24.21 19.38 13.32
N ILE A 199 -23.15 19.06 14.06
CA ILE A 199 -23.19 19.14 15.51
C ILE A 199 -23.12 20.64 15.82
N VAL A 200 -24.25 21.19 16.22
CA VAL A 200 -24.35 22.57 16.68
C VAL A 200 -24.03 22.57 18.16
N ILE A 201 -23.00 23.32 18.55
CA ILE A 201 -22.57 23.40 19.95
C ILE A 201 -23.03 24.74 20.50
N ASP A 202 -23.85 24.69 21.55
CA ASP A 202 -24.17 25.86 22.37
C ASP A 202 -22.92 26.23 23.18
N LEU A 203 -22.38 27.42 22.93
CA LEU A 203 -21.20 27.91 23.62
C LEU A 203 -21.34 29.37 24.02
N THR A 204 -20.87 29.67 25.23
CA THR A 204 -20.79 31.04 25.74
C THR A 204 -19.42 31.61 25.39
N CYS A 205 -19.39 32.75 24.70
CA CYS A 205 -18.13 33.39 24.32
C CYS A 205 -17.35 33.83 25.57
N PRO A 206 -16.08 33.44 25.75
CA PRO A 206 -15.30 33.83 26.93
C PRO A 206 -14.98 35.33 26.97
N ARG A 207 -15.02 36.02 25.82
CA ARG A 207 -14.69 37.45 25.73
C ARG A 207 -15.88 38.36 26.00
N CYS A 208 -17.02 38.13 25.35
CA CYS A 208 -18.20 39.00 25.46
C CYS A 208 -19.38 38.37 26.20
N ARG A 209 -19.27 37.10 26.64
CA ARG A 209 -20.32 36.32 27.32
C ARG A 209 -21.61 36.14 26.52
N ALA A 210 -21.62 36.45 25.24
CA ALA A 210 -22.75 36.16 24.37
C ALA A 210 -22.94 34.63 24.24
N ALA A 211 -24.16 34.16 24.48
CA ALA A 211 -24.56 32.79 24.17
C ALA A 211 -24.83 32.69 22.66
N GLN A 212 -24.24 31.69 22.02
CA GLN A 212 -24.35 31.50 20.58
C GLN A 212 -24.20 30.04 20.19
N GLN A 213 -24.74 29.71 19.02
CA GLN A 213 -24.63 28.41 18.39
C GLN A 213 -23.56 28.49 17.31
N ILE A 214 -22.54 27.64 17.39
CA ILE A 214 -21.50 27.53 16.36
C ILE A 214 -21.43 26.10 15.87
N GLU A 215 -21.34 25.94 14.56
CA GLU A 215 -21.12 24.64 13.91
C GLU A 215 -19.68 24.14 14.20
N THR A 216 -19.51 22.83 14.35
CA THR A 216 -18.19 22.19 14.52
C THR A 216 -17.20 22.62 13.44
N GLY A 217 -15.96 22.94 13.84
CA GLY A 217 -14.92 23.45 12.94
C GLY A 217 -14.46 24.85 13.33
N ALA A 218 -14.21 25.70 12.33
CA ALA A 218 -13.77 27.09 12.54
C ALA A 218 -14.97 28.05 12.52
N GLY A 219 -15.22 28.72 13.64
CA GLY A 219 -16.28 29.72 13.79
C GLY A 219 -15.77 31.04 14.35
N ALA A 220 -16.64 32.05 14.37
CA ALA A 220 -16.36 33.33 15.00
C ALA A 220 -17.56 33.78 15.83
N CYS A 221 -17.29 34.50 16.93
CA CYS A 221 -18.35 35.05 17.73
C CYS A 221 -19.12 36.15 16.98
N GLY A 222 -20.45 36.03 16.89
CA GLY A 222 -21.29 37.00 16.19
C GLY A 222 -21.27 38.41 16.80
N SER A 223 -20.96 38.54 18.09
CA SER A 223 -20.94 39.84 18.78
C SER A 223 -19.56 40.51 18.84
N CYS A 224 -18.47 39.75 18.99
CA CYS A 224 -17.13 40.32 19.22
C CYS A 224 -16.05 39.88 18.23
N GLY A 225 -16.39 39.02 17.26
CA GLY A 225 -15.47 38.55 16.23
C GLY A 225 -14.34 37.63 16.73
N LEU A 226 -14.41 37.13 17.98
CA LEU A 226 -13.43 36.17 18.50
C LEU A 226 -13.47 34.90 17.63
N LYS A 227 -12.32 34.53 17.04
CA LYS A 227 -12.17 33.29 16.29
C LYS A 227 -12.11 32.11 17.27
N ILE A 228 -12.92 31.10 17.04
CA ILE A 228 -13.06 29.91 17.90
C ILE A 228 -12.90 28.70 16.99
N ARG A 229 -12.01 27.77 17.34
CA ARG A 229 -11.86 26.48 16.66
C ARG A 229 -12.34 25.39 17.62
N ILE A 230 -13.29 24.59 17.17
CA ILE A 230 -13.86 23.49 17.93
C ILE A 230 -13.48 22.18 17.23
N GLU A 231 -12.73 21.34 17.93
CA GLU A 231 -12.28 20.04 17.48
C GLU A 231 -12.86 18.99 18.43
N ILE A 232 -13.60 18.03 17.88
CA ILE A 232 -14.21 16.94 18.66
C ILE A 232 -13.28 15.74 18.52
N GLU A 233 -12.68 15.34 19.63
CA GLU A 233 -11.93 14.09 19.72
C GLU A 233 -12.87 13.05 20.36
N GLU A 234 -13.24 12.03 19.58
CA GLU A 234 -14.12 10.97 20.05
C GLU A 234 -13.31 10.06 20.99
N PRO A 235 -13.67 9.98 22.29
CA PRO A 235 -12.90 9.19 23.24
C PRO A 235 -12.99 7.72 22.82
N HIS A 236 -11.87 7.14 22.39
CA HIS A 236 -11.77 5.71 22.14
C HIS A 236 -12.04 4.96 23.44
N CYS A 237 -13.21 4.37 23.55
CA CYS A 237 -13.57 3.55 24.70
C CYS A 237 -12.69 2.28 24.68
N PRO A 238 -11.99 1.91 25.76
CA PRO A 238 -11.10 0.75 25.79
C PRO A 238 -11.82 -0.59 25.53
N CYS A 239 -13.16 -0.60 25.51
CA CYS A 239 -13.99 -1.75 25.18
C CYS A 239 -14.17 -2.02 23.67
N GLY A 240 -13.65 -1.17 22.77
CA GLY A 240 -13.61 -1.46 21.34
C GLY A 240 -14.95 -1.32 20.60
N TYR A 241 -15.87 -0.52 21.12
CA TYR A 241 -17.05 -0.08 20.38
C TYR A 241 -16.70 1.19 19.58
N PRO A 242 -17.07 1.30 18.29
CA PRO A 242 -16.90 2.54 17.53
C PRO A 242 -17.75 3.68 18.09
#